data_AF-A0A3B8KUK0-F1
#
_entry.id   AF-A0A3B8KUK0-F1
#
_cell.length_a   1.000
_cell.length_b   1.000
_cell.length_c   1.000
_cell.angle_alpha   90.00
_cell.angle_beta   90.00
_cell.angle_gamma   90.00
#
_symmetry.space_group_name_H-M   'P 1'
#
loop_
_entity.id
_entity.type
_entity.pdbx_description
1 polymer ?
#
loop_
_entity_poly.entity_id
_entity_poly.type
_entity_poly.pdbx_seq_one_letter_code
_entity_poly.pdbx_strand_id
1 'polypeptide(L)'
;WRVYRDYGNGDIGDDGIHDLDMARWGLGVNTQPVRVTAHGSHSVYRGENRGDREYPDNMTVNYEYADGRGLIYEDRLFTPYGLHGYDSGNAFYGTEGYMIFSRRGAFNTFLGPKEKSGPTEPRETRTQRGYAPHMANF
;
A
#
# COMPACT_ATOMS: atom_id res chain seq x y z
N TRP A 1 14.73 -2.29 -14.69
CA TRP A 1 15.08 -0.87 -14.86
C TRP A 1 14.65 -0.04 -13.65
N ARG A 2 13.39 -0.13 -13.20
CA ARG A 2 12.82 0.69 -12.10
C ARG A 2 13.51 0.61 -10.74
N VAL A 3 14.25 -0.48 -10.49
CA VAL A 3 14.97 -0.76 -9.24
C VAL A 3 16.41 -0.27 -9.23
N TYR A 4 16.85 0.40 -10.30
CA TYR A 4 18.17 0.99 -10.46
C TYR A 4 18.04 2.52 -10.48
N ARG A 5 18.93 3.23 -9.78
CA ARG A 5 18.87 4.68 -9.53
C ARG A 5 18.94 5.51 -10.81
N ASP A 6 19.66 5.02 -11.82
CA ASP A 6 19.79 5.71 -13.10
C ASP A 6 18.47 5.75 -13.91
N TYR A 7 17.52 4.85 -13.60
CA TYR A 7 16.32 4.65 -14.42
C TYR A 7 15.01 4.71 -13.63
N GLY A 8 15.07 4.81 -12.30
CA GLY A 8 13.87 4.74 -11.47
C GLY A 8 14.08 5.22 -10.04
N ASN A 9 13.02 5.08 -9.26
CA ASN A 9 12.85 5.61 -7.91
C ASN A 9 12.46 4.50 -6.91
N GLY A 10 12.73 3.24 -7.26
CA GLY A 10 12.40 2.08 -6.44
C GLY A 10 10.90 1.75 -6.51
N ASP A 11 10.47 0.87 -5.61
CA ASP A 11 9.08 0.36 -5.63
C ASP A 11 8.05 1.39 -5.18
N ILE A 12 8.43 2.23 -4.21
CA ILE A 12 7.63 3.37 -3.75
C ILE A 12 7.23 4.32 -4.87
N GLY A 13 8.05 4.44 -5.92
CA GLY A 13 7.75 5.29 -7.06
C GLY A 13 7.28 4.57 -8.32
N ASP A 14 7.30 3.23 -8.32
CA ASP A 14 6.70 2.40 -9.38
C ASP A 14 5.24 2.07 -9.03
N ASP A 15 5.03 1.10 -8.14
CA ASP A 15 3.69 0.67 -7.73
C ASP A 15 3.19 1.48 -6.51
N GLY A 16 4.06 1.79 -5.55
CA GLY A 16 3.68 2.41 -4.29
C GLY A 16 3.07 3.80 -4.41
N ILE A 17 3.40 4.55 -5.47
CA ILE A 17 2.91 5.91 -5.66
C ILE A 17 1.40 5.95 -5.90
N HIS A 18 0.85 4.93 -6.55
CA HIS A 18 -0.59 4.81 -6.78
C HIS A 18 -1.34 4.64 -5.46
N ASP A 19 -0.82 3.82 -4.54
CA ASP A 19 -1.41 3.62 -3.21
C ASP A 19 -1.23 4.86 -2.32
N LEU A 20 -0.13 5.59 -2.46
CA LEU A 20 0.09 6.87 -1.78
C LEU A 20 -0.90 7.94 -2.23
N ASP A 21 -1.19 8.06 -3.53
CA ASP A 21 -2.18 9.01 -4.04
C ASP A 21 -3.58 8.70 -3.55
N MET A 22 -4.00 7.43 -3.59
CA MET A 22 -5.28 6.99 -3.02
C MET A 22 -5.36 7.25 -1.52
N ALA A 23 -4.29 7.00 -0.77
CA ALA A 23 -4.22 7.32 0.66
C ALA A 23 -4.39 8.83 0.90
N ARG A 24 -3.72 9.69 0.12
CA ARG A 24 -3.83 11.15 0.25
C ARG A 24 -5.23 11.66 -0.10
N TRP A 25 -5.85 11.11 -1.13
CA TRP A 25 -7.24 11.43 -1.48
C TRP A 25 -8.22 11.02 -0.39
N GLY A 26 -8.11 9.79 0.13
CA GLY A 26 -8.96 9.31 1.20
C GLY A 26 -8.75 10.05 2.53
N LEU A 27 -7.52 10.48 2.79
CA LEU A 27 -7.20 11.32 3.95
C LEU A 27 -7.69 12.76 3.76
N GLY A 28 -7.90 13.22 2.52
CA GLY A 28 -8.33 14.59 2.18
C GLY A 28 -7.23 15.63 2.35
N VAL A 29 -5.96 15.25 2.11
CA VAL A 29 -4.80 16.15 2.23
C VAL A 29 -4.40 16.71 0.87
N ASN A 30 -4.41 18.03 0.73
CA ASN A 30 -4.01 18.73 -0.51
C ASN A 30 -2.68 19.47 -0.39
N THR A 31 -2.00 19.31 0.75
CA THR A 31 -0.69 19.90 1.04
C THR A 31 0.39 18.82 1.03
N GLN A 32 1.64 19.26 1.17
CA GLN A 32 2.76 18.37 1.46
C GLN A 32 2.85 18.09 2.96
N PRO A 33 3.39 16.93 3.37
CA PRO A 33 3.70 16.66 4.77
C PRO A 33 4.74 17.66 5.29
N VAL A 34 4.64 18.02 6.56
CA VAL A 34 5.61 18.88 7.25
C VAL A 34 6.81 18.10 7.77
N ARG A 35 6.68 16.78 7.93
CA ARG A 35 7.78 15.88 8.30
C ARG A 35 7.60 14.53 7.64
N VAL A 36 8.72 13.98 7.17
CA VAL A 36 8.81 12.64 6.61
C VAL A 36 9.96 11.89 7.28
N THR A 37 9.70 10.70 7.77
CA THR A 37 10.75 9.78 8.25
C THR A 37 10.63 8.48 7.51
N ALA A 38 11.74 8.01 6.93
CA ALA A 38 11.79 6.77 6.17
C ALA A 38 12.86 5.85 6.74
N HIS A 39 12.55 4.57 6.79
CA HIS A 39 13.50 3.50 7.09
C HIS A 39 13.33 2.41 6.05
N GLY A 40 14.42 1.97 5.44
CA GLY A 40 14.41 0.86 4.50
C GLY A 40 15.75 0.13 4.48
N SER A 41 15.73 -1.13 4.07
CA SER A 41 16.93 -1.97 4.01
C SER A 41 16.90 -2.94 2.83
N HIS A 42 17.99 -3.68 2.63
CA HIS A 42 18.01 -4.86 1.77
C HIS A 42 17.99 -6.12 2.63
N SER A 43 16.85 -6.80 2.65
CA SER A 43 16.64 -8.08 3.34
C SER A 43 17.07 -9.26 2.48
N VAL A 44 16.77 -9.25 1.18
CA VAL A 44 17.12 -10.28 0.21
C VAL A 44 18.39 -9.90 -0.56
N TYR A 45 18.50 -8.64 -1.00
CA TYR A 45 19.57 -8.17 -1.90
C TYR A 45 20.82 -7.66 -1.17
N ARG A 46 21.44 -8.52 -0.37
CA ARG A 46 22.59 -8.17 0.50
C ARG A 46 23.84 -9.04 0.32
N GLY A 47 23.69 -10.21 -0.32
CA GLY A 47 24.75 -11.22 -0.49
C GLY A 47 25.22 -11.32 -1.95
N GLU A 48 25.20 -12.53 -2.51
CA GLU A 48 25.59 -12.81 -3.90
C GLU A 48 24.78 -12.01 -4.93
N ASN A 49 23.55 -11.64 -4.57
CA ASN A 49 22.61 -10.85 -5.35
C ASN A 49 22.64 -9.35 -4.99
N ARG A 50 23.64 -8.90 -4.23
CA ARG A 50 23.79 -7.48 -3.90
C ARG A 50 24.04 -6.70 -5.20
N GLY A 51 23.23 -5.67 -5.44
CA GLY A 51 23.33 -4.83 -6.64
C GLY A 51 22.31 -5.16 -7.72
N ASP A 52 21.63 -6.31 -7.65
CA ASP A 52 20.48 -6.63 -8.53
C ASP A 52 19.31 -5.65 -8.30
N ARG A 53 19.37 -4.91 -7.20
CA ARG A 53 18.49 -3.82 -6.81
C ARG A 53 19.27 -2.80 -5.97
N GLU A 54 19.05 -1.51 -6.22
CA GLU A 54 19.76 -0.40 -5.57
C GLU A 54 18.90 0.39 -4.58
N TYR A 55 17.59 0.13 -4.58
CA TYR A 55 16.61 0.66 -3.65
C TYR A 55 16.20 -0.40 -2.61
N PRO A 56 15.83 -0.02 -1.38
CA PRO A 56 15.36 -0.96 -0.36
C PRO A 56 14.32 -1.95 -0.87
N ASP A 57 14.38 -3.22 -0.43
CA ASP A 57 13.37 -4.25 -0.72
C ASP A 57 12.31 -4.39 0.40
N ASN A 58 12.49 -3.57 1.44
CA ASN A 58 11.54 -3.29 2.50
C ASN A 58 11.71 -1.82 2.90
N MET A 59 10.61 -1.14 3.15
CA MET A 59 10.57 0.26 3.49
C MET A 59 9.34 0.56 4.33
N THR A 60 9.51 1.41 5.33
CA THR A 60 8.42 2.06 6.05
C THR A 60 8.66 3.56 6.00
N VAL A 61 7.62 4.31 5.63
CA VAL A 61 7.67 5.78 5.55
C VAL A 61 6.50 6.35 6.33
N ASN A 62 6.79 7.27 7.24
CA ASN A 62 5.77 8.03 7.95
C ASN A 62 5.75 9.46 7.43
N TYR A 63 4.55 9.93 7.09
CA TYR A 63 4.28 11.28 6.64
C TYR A 63 3.37 11.97 7.66
N GLU A 64 3.78 13.14 8.13
CA GLU A 64 3.04 13.93 9.10
C GLU A 64 2.57 15.23 8.46
N TYR A 65 1.29 15.54 8.58
CA TYR A 65 0.68 16.76 8.07
C TYR A 65 0.53 17.80 9.20
N ALA A 66 0.51 19.07 8.82
CA ALA A 66 0.48 20.20 9.76
C ALA A 66 -0.73 20.18 10.73
N ASP A 67 -1.83 19.56 10.30
CA ASP A 67 -3.07 19.44 11.07
C ASP A 67 -3.14 18.15 11.90
N GLY A 68 -2.02 17.44 12.03
CA GLY A 68 -1.89 16.24 12.85
C GLY A 68 -2.32 14.95 12.16
N ARG A 69 -2.83 14.99 10.91
CA ARG A 69 -3.09 13.77 10.15
C ARG A 69 -1.78 13.05 9.83
N GLY A 70 -1.82 11.72 9.87
CA GLY A 70 -0.68 10.86 9.57
C GLY A 70 -0.98 9.90 8.42
N LEU A 71 0.04 9.60 7.63
CA LEU A 71 0.00 8.57 6.58
C LEU A 71 1.23 7.69 6.75
N ILE A 72 1.04 6.38 6.70
CA ILE A 72 2.12 5.40 6.75
C ILE A 72 2.12 4.63 5.43
N TYR A 73 3.29 4.54 4.80
CA TYR A 73 3.55 3.66 3.68
C TYR A 73 4.43 2.52 4.14
N GLU A 74 4.15 1.32 3.64
CA GLU A 74 4.97 0.15 3.89
C GLU A 74 5.06 -0.72 2.65
N ASP A 75 6.28 -1.09 2.27
CA ASP A 75 6.57 -2.10 1.26
C ASP A 75 7.29 -3.30 1.87
N ARG A 76 6.98 -4.50 1.34
CA ARG A 76 7.55 -5.78 1.78
C ARG A 76 7.77 -6.69 0.58
N LEU A 77 8.74 -6.37 -0.25
CA LEU A 77 8.95 -7.02 -1.55
C LEU A 77 9.58 -8.41 -1.45
N PHE A 78 10.07 -8.77 -0.26
CA PHE A 78 10.70 -10.05 0.01
C PHE A 78 9.69 -11.20 0.24
N THR A 79 8.38 -10.94 0.27
CA THR A 79 7.36 -11.97 0.50
C THR A 79 6.08 -11.68 -0.29
N PRO A 80 5.39 -12.72 -0.81
CA PRO A 80 4.01 -12.55 -1.23
C PRO A 80 3.18 -12.12 -0.01
N TYR A 81 2.48 -10.99 -0.15
CA TYR A 81 1.68 -10.41 0.93
C TYR A 81 0.32 -10.02 0.39
N GLY A 82 -0.73 -10.48 1.06
CA GLY A 82 -2.09 -9.99 0.86
C GLY A 82 -2.62 -9.46 2.19
N LEU A 83 -2.69 -8.14 2.33
CA LEU A 83 -3.19 -7.49 3.55
C LEU A 83 -4.66 -7.92 3.76
N HIS A 84 -4.92 -8.80 4.74
CA HIS A 84 -6.28 -9.29 5.05
C HIS A 84 -7.05 -9.89 3.86
N GLY A 85 -6.35 -10.58 2.95
CA GLY A 85 -6.97 -11.18 1.75
C GLY A 85 -7.21 -10.20 0.61
N TYR A 86 -6.75 -8.95 0.76
CA TYR A 86 -6.64 -7.98 -0.31
C TYR A 86 -5.23 -8.01 -0.92
N ASP A 87 -5.10 -7.52 -2.15
CA ASP A 87 -3.80 -7.16 -2.71
C ASP A 87 -3.27 -5.87 -2.05
N SER A 88 -2.35 -5.16 -2.73
CA SER A 88 -1.92 -3.83 -2.31
C SER A 88 -3.12 -2.86 -2.18
N GLY A 89 -2.99 -1.86 -1.31
CA GLY A 89 -4.07 -0.90 -1.08
C GLY A 89 -3.88 -0.07 0.18
N ASN A 90 -4.98 0.41 0.75
CA ASN A 90 -4.99 1.34 1.88
C ASN A 90 -5.86 0.84 3.02
N ALA A 91 -5.44 1.16 4.24
CA ALA A 91 -6.28 1.08 5.43
C ALA A 91 -6.54 2.50 5.95
N PHE A 92 -7.81 2.88 6.05
CA PHE A 92 -8.24 4.18 6.54
C PHE A 92 -8.83 4.02 7.93
N TYR A 93 -8.28 4.73 8.92
CA TYR A 93 -8.73 4.68 10.31
C TYR A 93 -9.41 6.00 10.68
N GLY A 94 -10.63 5.90 11.22
CA GLY A 94 -11.41 7.03 11.71
C GLY A 94 -11.92 6.79 13.12
N THR A 95 -12.69 7.75 13.64
CA THR A 95 -13.23 7.69 15.01
C THR A 95 -14.34 6.67 15.19
N GLU A 96 -15.03 6.30 14.11
CA GLU A 96 -16.18 5.39 14.14
C GLU A 96 -15.86 3.99 13.60
N GLY A 97 -14.60 3.72 13.25
CA GLY A 97 -14.22 2.48 12.62
C GLY A 97 -13.07 2.64 11.63
N TYR A 98 -12.90 1.64 10.77
CA TYR A 98 -11.89 1.66 9.71
C TYR A 98 -12.40 1.01 8.43
N MET A 99 -11.72 1.31 7.34
CA MET A 99 -11.94 0.73 6.01
C MET A 99 -10.65 0.09 5.51
N ILE A 100 -10.74 -1.12 4.97
CA ILE A 100 -9.69 -1.72 4.15
C ILE A 100 -10.12 -1.59 2.70
N PHE A 101 -9.29 -0.98 1.87
CA PHE A 101 -9.55 -0.66 0.48
C PHE A 101 -8.43 -1.25 -0.39
N SER A 102 -8.79 -2.15 -1.30
CA SER A 102 -7.87 -2.71 -2.30
C SER A 102 -7.69 -1.74 -3.46
N ARG A 103 -6.49 -1.73 -4.03
CA ARG A 103 -6.17 -1.01 -5.27
C ARG A 103 -7.11 -1.38 -6.44
N ARG A 104 -7.77 -2.55 -6.40
CA ARG A 104 -8.75 -3.00 -7.40
C ARG A 104 -10.18 -2.53 -7.11
N GLY A 105 -10.39 -1.73 -6.08
CA GLY A 105 -11.67 -1.10 -5.75
C GLY A 105 -12.59 -1.90 -4.83
N ALA A 106 -12.16 -3.07 -4.33
CA ALA A 106 -12.89 -3.80 -3.29
C ALA A 106 -12.63 -3.17 -1.92
N PHE A 107 -13.65 -3.08 -1.06
CA PHE A 107 -13.51 -2.51 0.27
C PHE A 107 -14.43 -3.12 1.34
N ASN A 108 -13.88 -3.34 2.53
CA ASN A 108 -14.67 -3.69 3.71
C ASN A 108 -14.57 -2.57 4.74
N THR A 109 -15.69 -2.22 5.36
CA THR A 109 -15.71 -1.31 6.51
C THR A 109 -16.06 -2.06 7.79
N PHE A 110 -15.51 -1.59 8.89
CA PHE A 110 -15.66 -2.17 10.22
C PHE A 110 -15.99 -1.04 11.19
N LEU A 111 -17.14 -1.13 11.85
CA LEU A 111 -17.74 -0.05 12.63
C LEU A 111 -17.62 -0.30 14.13
N GLY A 112 -17.19 0.75 14.82
CA GLY A 112 -17.05 0.82 16.27
C GLY A 112 -15.98 -0.14 16.84
N PRO A 113 -15.83 -0.16 18.18
CA PRO A 113 -14.78 -0.93 18.85
C PRO A 113 -14.91 -2.44 18.73
N LYS A 114 -16.06 -2.94 18.26
CA LYS A 114 -16.34 -4.37 18.07
C LYS A 114 -16.17 -4.80 16.60
N GLU A 115 -15.68 -3.91 15.75
CA GLU A 115 -15.41 -4.19 14.33
C GLU A 115 -16.62 -4.79 13.60
N LYS A 116 -17.82 -4.29 13.91
CA LYS A 116 -19.04 -4.80 13.26
C LYS A 116 -18.97 -4.50 11.77
N SER A 117 -19.17 -5.50 10.93
CA SER A 117 -19.16 -5.31 9.48
C SER A 117 -20.13 -4.20 9.07
N GLY A 118 -19.61 -3.20 8.37
CA GLY A 118 -20.36 -2.08 7.79
C GLY A 118 -20.59 -2.26 6.29
N PRO A 119 -20.91 -1.17 5.57
CA PRO A 119 -20.99 -1.17 4.12
C PRO A 119 -19.73 -1.74 3.44
N THR A 120 -19.92 -2.47 2.36
CA THR A 120 -18.87 -3.05 1.49
C THR A 120 -19.28 -2.84 0.04
N GLU A 121 -18.39 -3.12 -0.91
CA GLU A 121 -18.70 -3.02 -2.33
C GLU A 121 -19.93 -3.88 -2.70
N PRO A 122 -20.81 -3.37 -3.57
CA PRO A 122 -21.88 -4.18 -4.14
C PRO A 122 -21.33 -5.46 -4.78
N ARG A 123 -22.07 -6.56 -4.60
CA ARG A 123 -21.69 -7.87 -5.14
C ARG A 123 -21.52 -7.86 -6.67
N GLU A 124 -22.23 -6.97 -7.34
CA GLU A 124 -22.22 -6.73 -8.80
C GLU A 124 -20.94 -6.02 -9.27
N THR A 125 -20.34 -5.18 -8.41
CA THR A 125 -19.10 -4.45 -8.72
C THR A 125 -17.85 -5.21 -8.31
N ARG A 126 -17.98 -6.36 -7.62
CA ARG A 126 -16.90 -7.35 -7.47
C ARG A 126 -16.56 -7.93 -8.83
N THR A 127 -15.81 -7.17 -9.60
CA THR A 127 -15.29 -7.64 -10.88
C THR A 127 -14.60 -8.98 -10.65
N GLN A 128 -14.86 -9.96 -11.52
CA GLN A 128 -14.10 -11.22 -11.60
C GLN A 128 -12.64 -10.96 -12.07
N ARG A 129 -12.00 -9.89 -11.59
CA ARG A 129 -10.60 -9.53 -11.84
C ARG A 129 -9.68 -10.13 -10.76
N GLY A 130 -10.11 -11.25 -10.18
CA GLY A 130 -9.22 -12.17 -9.51
C GLY A 130 -8.37 -12.90 -10.54
N TYR A 131 -7.16 -13.26 -10.16
CA TYR A 131 -6.13 -13.97 -10.91
C TYR A 131 -6.55 -15.25 -11.67
N ALA A 132 -7.82 -15.63 -11.71
CA ALA A 132 -8.31 -16.84 -12.37
C ALA A 132 -7.86 -16.99 -13.84
N PRO A 133 -7.84 -15.93 -14.69
CA PRO A 133 -7.32 -16.07 -16.06
C PRO A 133 -5.79 -16.25 -16.10
N HIS A 134 -5.06 -15.73 -15.10
CA HIS A 134 -3.59 -15.77 -15.04
C HIS A 134 -3.07 -17.06 -14.38
N MET A 135 -3.88 -17.72 -13.56
CA MET A 135 -3.60 -19.04 -12.96
C MET A 135 -4.05 -20.21 -13.83
N ALA A 136 -4.74 -19.98 -14.96
CA ALA A 136 -5.18 -21.05 -15.84
C ALA A 136 -4.04 -21.70 -16.66
N ASN A 137 -2.85 -21.10 -16.66
CA ASN A 137 -1.67 -21.58 -17.38
C ASN A 137 -0.47 -21.91 -16.46
N PHE A 138 -0.73 -22.18 -15.18
CA PHE A 138 0.24 -22.74 -14.23
C PHE A 138 -0.35 -23.97 -13.54
#